data_AF-A0A8B9NF90-F1
#
_entry.id   AF-A0A8B9NF90-F1
#
_cell.length_a   1.000
_cell.length_b   1.000
_cell.length_c   1.000
_cell.angle_alpha   90.00
_cell.angle_beta   90.00
_cell.angle_gamma   90.00
#
_symmetry.space_group_name_H-M   'P 1'
#
loop_
_entity.id
_entity.type
_entity.pdbx_description
1 polymer ?
#
loop_
_entity_poly.entity_id
_entity_poly.type
_entity_poly.pdbx_seq_one_letter_code
_entity_poly.pdbx_strand_id
1 'polypeptide(L)'
;MGAGCRSVGSTSGRGWWWAWRGGALTGGRRQALGPYSVSKAALLGLVKALAPELRPRRIRLNAVAPGLVRTRFSAALWEDEATRERVMAAMGIDRLGTPSDVAEVVTFLCSPAAAYVVGETIVVAGGAPSRL
;
A
#
# COMPACT_ATOMS: atom_id res chain seq x y z
N MET A 1 38.98 46.76 -12.86
CA MET A 1 39.28 45.69 -11.90
C MET A 1 38.01 44.85 -11.76
N GLY A 2 37.78 43.71 -12.40
CA GLY A 2 38.68 42.75 -13.02
C GLY A 2 38.53 41.40 -12.31
N ALA A 3 37.51 40.61 -12.68
CA ALA A 3 37.38 39.15 -12.59
C ALA A 3 35.90 38.79 -12.77
N GLY A 4 35.45 37.95 -13.70
CA GLY A 4 36.14 37.05 -14.61
C GLY A 4 35.15 35.96 -14.99
N CYS A 5 34.43 36.13 -16.11
CA CYS A 5 33.70 35.05 -16.76
C CYS A 5 34.73 34.01 -17.21
N ARG A 6 34.66 32.78 -16.69
CA ARG A 6 35.44 31.65 -17.20
C ARG A 6 34.52 30.51 -17.63
N SER A 7 34.81 30.10 -18.86
CA SER A 7 34.25 29.09 -19.74
C SER A 7 33.95 27.72 -19.12
N VAL A 8 32.86 27.15 -19.65
CA VAL A 8 32.61 25.74 -19.95
C VAL A 8 33.83 24.82 -19.83
N GLY A 9 33.69 23.80 -18.97
CA GLY A 9 34.44 22.55 -19.03
C GLY A 9 33.44 21.40 -18.96
N SER A 10 33.19 20.74 -20.09
CA SER A 10 32.47 19.47 -20.12
C SER A 10 33.36 18.37 -19.54
N THR A 11 32.85 17.57 -18.60
CA THR A 11 33.10 16.11 -18.61
C THR A 11 32.20 15.37 -17.63
N SER A 12 31.53 14.37 -18.19
CA SER A 12 31.09 13.12 -17.56
C SER A 12 30.14 13.19 -16.36
N GLY A 13 28.88 12.87 -16.67
CA GLY A 13 27.99 11.97 -15.93
C GLY A 13 28.13 11.90 -14.42
N ARG A 14 27.09 12.35 -13.71
CA ARG A 14 26.59 11.71 -12.48
C ARG A 14 25.19 12.23 -12.16
N GLY A 15 24.22 11.33 -12.27
CA GLY A 15 23.12 11.18 -11.31
C GLY A 15 22.12 12.31 -11.23
N TRP A 16 21.14 12.26 -12.13
CA TRP A 16 19.85 12.85 -11.85
C TRP A 16 19.18 12.14 -10.65
N TRP A 17 18.46 12.90 -9.81
CA TRP A 17 17.41 12.44 -8.89
C TRP A 17 17.79 11.61 -7.65
N TRP A 18 18.45 12.19 -6.65
CA TRP A 18 18.17 11.85 -5.23
C TRP A 18 18.28 13.08 -4.34
N ALA A 19 17.39 14.06 -4.56
CA ALA A 19 17.14 15.13 -3.61
C ALA A 19 15.94 14.75 -2.71
N TRP A 20 16.12 13.74 -1.84
CA TRP A 20 15.22 13.58 -0.70
C TRP A 20 15.70 14.54 0.40
N ARG A 21 15.37 15.83 0.25
CA ARG A 21 15.45 16.76 1.38
C ARG A 21 14.26 16.46 2.28
N GLY A 22 14.52 15.75 3.37
CA GLY A 22 13.56 15.58 4.46
C GLY A 22 13.18 16.94 5.03
N GLY A 23 12.00 17.43 4.67
CA GLY A 23 11.29 18.47 5.41
C GLY A 23 10.65 17.82 6.61
N ALA A 24 11.21 18.07 7.79
CA ALA A 24 10.55 17.77 9.06
C ALA A 24 9.25 18.57 9.15
N LEU A 25 8.11 17.88 9.05
CA LEU A 25 6.82 18.38 9.53
C LEU A 25 6.54 17.67 10.86
N THR A 26 6.65 18.47 11.91
CA THR A 26 6.21 18.19 13.27
C THR A 26 4.72 17.85 13.33
N GLY A 27 4.34 16.84 14.13
CA GLY A 27 2.96 16.66 14.59
C GLY A 27 2.41 15.23 14.49
N GLY A 28 2.65 14.43 15.53
CA GLY A 28 1.97 13.16 15.76
C GLY A 28 2.90 11.95 15.76
N ARG A 29 2.94 11.22 16.88
CA ARG A 29 3.61 9.91 16.99
C ARG A 29 2.94 8.91 16.02
N ARG A 30 3.28 8.92 14.73
CA ARG A 30 3.09 7.80 13.79
C ARG A 30 4.30 6.85 13.81
N GLN A 31 4.97 6.76 14.95
CA GLN A 31 6.21 6.00 15.16
C GLN A 31 5.89 4.53 15.46
N ALA A 32 5.48 3.75 14.45
CA ALA A 32 5.50 2.28 14.51
C ALA A 32 5.22 1.59 13.16
N LEU A 33 4.55 2.27 12.22
CA LEU A 33 4.05 1.61 11.00
C LEU A 33 4.90 1.83 9.74
N GLY A 34 6.02 2.55 9.82
CA GLY A 34 6.88 2.85 8.66
C GLY A 34 7.40 1.58 7.97
N PRO A 35 8.15 0.71 8.67
CA PRO A 35 8.63 -0.55 8.11
C PRO A 35 7.49 -1.46 7.65
N TYR A 36 6.41 -1.54 8.42
CA TYR A 36 5.20 -2.30 8.06
C TYR A 36 4.60 -1.82 6.73
N SER A 37 4.46 -0.50 6.56
CA SER A 37 3.89 0.10 5.35
C SER A 37 4.78 -0.17 4.13
N VAL A 38 6.10 -0.06 4.28
CA VAL A 38 7.07 -0.41 3.23
C VAL A 38 6.97 -1.88 2.85
N SER A 39 6.96 -2.78 3.84
CA SER A 39 6.83 -4.22 3.58
C SER A 39 5.51 -4.55 2.88
N LYS A 40 4.39 -3.93 3.28
CA LYS A 40 3.08 -4.15 2.63
C LYS A 40 3.03 -3.57 1.23
N ALA A 41 3.61 -2.39 0.98
CA ALA A 41 3.72 -1.83 -0.37
C ALA A 41 4.61 -2.69 -1.29
N ALA A 42 5.73 -3.20 -0.76
CA ALA A 42 6.63 -4.09 -1.49
C ALA A 42 5.93 -5.37 -1.96
N LEU A 43 5.05 -5.95 -1.15
CA LEU A 43 4.25 -7.12 -1.54
C LEU A 43 3.37 -6.85 -2.77
N LEU A 44 2.85 -5.63 -2.93
CA LEU A 44 2.00 -5.31 -4.09
C LEU A 44 2.82 -5.17 -5.36
N GLY A 45 4.00 -4.56 -5.27
CA GLY A 45 4.98 -4.54 -6.35
C GLY A 45 5.40 -5.96 -6.73
N LEU A 46 5.60 -6.82 -5.73
CA LEU A 46 5.94 -8.22 -5.92
C LEU A 46 4.84 -9.00 -6.66
N VAL A 47 3.56 -8.77 -6.33
CA VAL A 47 2.44 -9.40 -7.04
C VAL A 47 2.44 -9.03 -8.52
N LYS A 48 2.66 -7.76 -8.85
CA LYS A 48 2.75 -7.30 -10.25
C LYS A 48 3.96 -7.88 -10.99
N ALA A 49 5.10 -7.99 -10.32
CA ALA A 49 6.32 -8.53 -10.91
C ALA A 49 6.27 -10.06 -11.12
N LEU A 50 5.78 -10.81 -10.13
CA LEU A 50 5.75 -12.28 -10.19
C LEU A 50 4.54 -12.84 -10.95
N ALA A 51 3.45 -12.09 -11.06
CA ALA A 51 2.25 -12.59 -11.75
C ALA A 51 2.55 -13.07 -13.19
N PRO A 52 3.28 -12.34 -14.04
CA PRO A 52 3.70 -12.81 -15.37
C PRO A 52 4.60 -14.04 -15.34
N GLU A 53 5.56 -14.10 -14.41
CA GLU A 53 6.54 -15.20 -14.30
C GLU A 53 5.88 -16.53 -13.92
N LEU A 54 4.77 -16.47 -13.20
CA LEU A 54 4.01 -17.64 -12.75
C LEU A 54 2.99 -18.15 -13.80
N ARG A 55 2.72 -17.37 -14.86
CA ARG A 55 1.78 -17.75 -15.93
C ARG A 55 2.13 -19.08 -16.63
N PRO A 56 3.40 -19.38 -16.99
CA PRO A 56 3.75 -20.65 -17.63
C PRO A 56 3.44 -21.88 -16.77
N ARG A 57 3.41 -21.70 -15.44
CA ARG A 57 3.05 -22.75 -14.47
C ARG A 57 1.54 -22.84 -14.22
N ARG A 58 0.73 -22.06 -14.95
CA ARG A 58 -0.73 -21.91 -14.75
C ARG A 58 -1.11 -21.48 -13.34
N ILE A 59 -0.24 -20.72 -12.67
CA ILE A 59 -0.49 -20.16 -11.33
C ILE A 59 -0.95 -18.71 -11.47
N ARG A 60 -2.03 -18.37 -10.76
CA ARG A 60 -2.53 -16.99 -10.64
C ARG A 60 -2.05 -16.40 -9.32
N LEU A 61 -1.52 -15.18 -9.37
CA LEU A 61 -1.07 -14.45 -8.19
C LEU A 61 -1.87 -13.16 -8.08
N ASN A 62 -2.49 -12.93 -6.94
CA ASN A 62 -3.26 -11.72 -6.61
C ASN A 62 -3.01 -11.37 -5.13
N ALA A 63 -3.24 -10.11 -4.78
CA ALA A 63 -3.24 -9.64 -3.39
C ALA A 63 -4.64 -9.26 -2.93
N VAL A 64 -4.88 -9.42 -1.63
CA VAL A 64 -6.05 -8.86 -0.95
C VAL A 64 -5.56 -7.89 0.11
N ALA A 65 -6.01 -6.65 0.03
CA ALA A 65 -5.68 -5.56 0.95
C ALA A 65 -6.89 -5.27 1.84
N PRO A 66 -6.99 -5.88 3.03
CA PRO A 66 -8.08 -5.62 3.95
C PRO A 66 -7.95 -4.24 4.60
N GLY A 67 -9.09 -3.60 4.84
CA GLY A 67 -9.21 -2.43 5.70
C GLY A 67 -9.28 -2.79 7.18
N LEU A 68 -10.01 -2.00 7.96
CA LEU A 68 -10.27 -2.30 9.38
C LEU A 68 -11.24 -3.49 9.50
N VAL A 69 -10.68 -4.64 9.83
CA VAL A 69 -11.42 -5.89 10.11
C VAL A 69 -11.37 -6.15 11.60
N ARG A 70 -12.47 -6.61 12.21
CA ARG A 70 -12.54 -6.96 13.64
C ARG A 70 -11.67 -8.18 13.95
N THR A 71 -10.42 -7.95 14.35
CA THR A 71 -9.44 -8.98 14.71
C THR A 71 -8.64 -8.54 15.94
N ARG A 72 -7.91 -9.48 16.58
CA ARG A 72 -7.02 -9.15 17.70
C ARG A 72 -5.91 -8.15 17.32
N PHE A 73 -5.46 -8.16 16.06
CA PHE A 73 -4.43 -7.25 15.56
C PHE A 73 -4.92 -5.80 15.46
N SER A 74 -6.21 -5.61 15.22
CA SER A 74 -6.85 -4.30 15.08
C SER A 74 -7.57 -3.86 16.35
N ALA A 75 -7.53 -4.63 17.45
CA ALA A 75 -8.19 -4.34 18.72
C ALA A 75 -7.97 -2.90 19.18
N ALA A 76 -6.71 -2.45 19.18
CA ALA A 76 -6.33 -1.10 19.54
C ALA A 76 -6.94 0.03 18.67
N LEU A 77 -7.46 -0.30 17.48
CA LEU A 77 -8.04 0.67 16.53
C LEU A 77 -9.58 0.75 16.60
N TRP A 78 -10.25 -0.23 17.22
CA TRP A 78 -11.71 -0.23 17.37
C TRP A 78 -12.19 -0.26 18.82
N GLU A 79 -11.32 -0.54 19.79
CA GLU A 79 -11.63 -0.45 21.23
C GLU A 79 -11.64 1.00 21.74
N ASP A 80 -10.88 1.89 21.09
CA ASP A 80 -10.94 3.33 21.36
C ASP A 80 -12.03 4.00 20.52
N GLU A 81 -13.07 4.52 21.18
CA GLU A 81 -14.24 5.12 20.51
C GLU A 81 -13.85 6.33 19.64
N ALA A 82 -12.91 7.16 20.10
CA ALA A 82 -12.45 8.33 19.34
C ALA A 82 -11.67 7.95 18.06
N THR A 83 -10.93 6.84 18.08
CA THR A 83 -10.26 6.31 16.89
C THR A 83 -11.25 5.59 15.98
N ARG A 84 -12.20 4.86 16.56
CA ARG A 84 -13.27 4.19 15.83
C ARG A 84 -14.10 5.18 15.03
N GLU A 85 -14.62 6.25 15.64
CA GLU A 85 -15.41 7.27 14.92
C GLU A 85 -14.64 7.89 13.74
N ARG A 86 -13.35 8.18 13.93
CA ARG A 86 -12.50 8.72 12.84
C ARG A 86 -12.30 7.74 11.69
N VAL A 87 -12.10 6.46 12.01
CA VAL A 87 -11.92 5.43 10.97
C VAL A 87 -13.24 5.13 10.28
N MET A 88 -14.35 5.08 11.03
CA MET A 88 -15.69 4.92 10.50
C MET A 88 -16.07 6.09 9.58
N ALA A 89 -15.72 7.33 9.92
CA ALA A 89 -15.94 8.48 9.03
C ALA A 89 -15.14 8.39 7.70
N ALA A 90 -14.02 7.66 7.69
CA ALA A 90 -13.24 7.41 6.48
C ALA A 90 -13.72 6.17 5.70
N MET A 91 -14.52 5.31 6.32
CA MET A 91 -15.14 4.15 5.72
C MET A 91 -16.54 4.55 5.25
N GLY A 92 -16.80 4.51 3.95
CA GLY A 92 -18.13 4.83 3.40
C GLY A 92 -19.24 3.82 3.75
N ILE A 93 -19.04 3.01 4.79
CA ILE A 93 -19.92 1.92 5.24
C ILE A 93 -19.98 1.94 6.77
N ASP A 94 -21.20 1.87 7.33
CA ASP A 94 -21.47 1.96 8.77
C ASP A 94 -21.22 0.66 9.57
N ARG A 95 -20.29 -0.21 9.10
CA ARG A 95 -19.88 -1.40 9.85
C ARG A 95 -18.39 -1.70 9.70
N LEU A 96 -17.82 -2.31 10.73
CA LEU A 96 -16.49 -2.93 10.66
C LEU A 96 -16.52 -4.16 9.76
N GLY A 97 -15.40 -4.39 9.06
CA GLY A 97 -15.19 -5.63 8.32
C GLY A 97 -15.13 -6.82 9.27
N THR A 98 -15.62 -7.96 8.81
CA THR A 98 -15.49 -9.25 9.47
C THR A 98 -14.46 -10.12 8.75
N PRO A 99 -13.85 -11.11 9.42
CA PRO A 99 -12.98 -12.07 8.74
C PRO A 99 -13.66 -12.76 7.55
N SER A 100 -14.97 -12.98 7.65
CA SER A 100 -15.78 -13.55 6.57
C SER A 100 -15.81 -12.67 5.32
N ASP A 101 -15.90 -11.34 5.47
CA ASP A 101 -15.87 -10.42 4.31
C ASP A 101 -14.58 -10.56 3.49
N VAL A 102 -13.45 -10.81 4.14
CA VAL A 102 -12.17 -11.05 3.46
C VAL A 102 -12.12 -12.47 2.89
N ALA A 103 -12.62 -13.46 3.63
CA ALA A 103 -12.62 -14.86 3.21
C ALA A 103 -13.43 -15.06 1.93
N GLU A 104 -14.59 -14.44 1.77
CA GLU A 104 -15.40 -14.54 0.56
C GLU A 104 -14.67 -14.02 -0.68
N VAL A 105 -13.91 -12.92 -0.54
CA VAL A 105 -13.09 -12.37 -1.64
C VAL A 105 -11.94 -13.32 -1.99
N VAL A 106 -11.32 -13.94 -0.99
CA VAL A 106 -10.29 -14.97 -1.23
C VAL A 106 -10.89 -16.18 -1.93
N THR A 107 -12.07 -16.65 -1.50
CA THR A 107 -12.80 -17.74 -2.15
C THR A 107 -13.11 -17.41 -3.62
N PHE A 108 -13.58 -16.19 -3.91
CA PHE A 108 -13.78 -15.72 -5.27
C PHE A 108 -12.48 -15.77 -6.08
N LEU A 109 -11.37 -15.25 -5.54
CA LEU A 109 -10.07 -15.27 -6.21
C LEU A 109 -9.57 -16.69 -6.47
N CYS A 110 -9.83 -17.64 -5.58
CA CYS A 110 -9.46 -19.04 -5.76
C CYS A 110 -10.40 -19.79 -6.73
N SER A 111 -11.63 -19.31 -6.92
CA SER A 111 -12.62 -19.94 -7.79
C SER A 111 -12.32 -19.77 -9.29
N PRO A 112 -12.96 -20.57 -10.17
CA PRO A 112 -12.92 -20.36 -11.61
C PRO A 112 -13.49 -19.01 -12.08
N ALA A 113 -14.35 -18.36 -11.28
CA ALA A 113 -14.95 -17.07 -11.64
C ALA A 113 -13.90 -15.96 -11.76
N ALA A 114 -12.77 -16.09 -11.05
CA ALA A 114 -11.64 -15.17 -11.13
C ALA A 114 -10.55 -15.61 -12.13
N ALA A 115 -10.87 -16.48 -13.10
CA ALA A 115 -9.88 -17.02 -14.05
C ALA A 115 -9.13 -15.94 -14.83
N TYR A 116 -9.75 -14.78 -15.06
CA TYR A 116 -9.15 -13.65 -15.77
C TYR A 116 -8.55 -12.56 -14.86
N VAL A 117 -8.61 -12.74 -13.54
CA VAL A 117 -8.06 -11.80 -12.55
C VAL A 117 -6.67 -12.28 -12.14
N VAL A 118 -5.62 -11.58 -12.59
CA VAL A 118 -4.21 -11.94 -12.35
C VAL A 118 -3.38 -10.68 -12.17
N GLY A 119 -2.51 -10.66 -11.15
CA GLY A 119 -1.61 -9.54 -10.85
C GLY A 119 -2.30 -8.38 -10.14
N GLU A 120 -3.55 -8.56 -9.73
CA GLU A 120 -4.37 -7.50 -9.17
C GLU A 120 -4.36 -7.49 -7.64
N THR A 121 -4.64 -6.32 -7.08
CA THR A 121 -4.83 -6.11 -5.65
C THR A 121 -6.26 -5.70 -5.37
N ILE A 122 -7.02 -6.57 -4.70
CA ILE A 122 -8.40 -6.29 -4.34
C ILE A 122 -8.43 -5.68 -2.94
N VAL A 123 -9.02 -4.48 -2.84
CA VAL A 123 -9.14 -3.75 -1.58
C VAL A 123 -10.48 -4.07 -0.93
N VAL A 124 -10.44 -4.66 0.26
CA VAL A 124 -11.62 -5.07 1.02
C VAL A 124 -11.72 -4.17 2.25
N ALA A 125 -12.12 -2.92 2.04
CA ALA A 125 -11.99 -1.86 3.05
C ALA A 125 -13.23 -0.95 3.19
N GLY A 126 -14.39 -1.36 2.68
CA GLY A 126 -15.64 -0.63 2.87
C GLY A 126 -15.62 0.83 2.43
N GLY A 127 -14.94 1.12 1.30
CA GLY A 127 -14.81 2.48 0.77
C GLY A 127 -13.60 3.27 1.29
N ALA A 128 -12.85 2.75 2.26
CA ALA A 128 -11.61 3.41 2.66
C ALA A 128 -10.58 3.36 1.50
N PRO A 129 -9.95 4.49 1.15
CA PRO A 129 -9.02 4.54 0.03
C PRO A 129 -7.76 3.74 0.34
N SER A 130 -7.41 2.79 -0.53
CA SER A 130 -6.07 2.22 -0.55
C SER A 130 -5.12 3.24 -1.14
N ARG A 131 -4.33 3.90 -0.30
CA ARG A 131 -3.23 4.77 -0.77
C ARG A 131 -2.01 3.87 -1.05
N LEU A 132 -1.99 3.25 -2.21
CA LEU A 132 -0.93 2.38 -2.70
C LEU A 132 -0.59 2.76 -4.14
#